data_AF-A0A7S3F2I1-F1
#
_entry.id   AF-A0A7S3F2I1-F1
#
_cell.length_a   1.000
_cell.length_b   1.000
_cell.length_c   1.000
_cell.angle_alpha   90.00
_cell.angle_beta   90.00
_cell.angle_gamma   90.00
#
_symmetry.space_group_name_H-M   'P 1'
#
loop_
_entity.id
_entity.type
_entity.pdbx_description
1 polymer ?
#
loop_
_entity_poly.entity_id
_entity_poly.type
_entity_poly.pdbx_seq_one_letter_code
_entity_poly.pdbx_strand_id
1 'polypeptide(L)'
;EAYRGKMVVIFAGYSGQMTELLNKVNPGLKSRVSDVIDFPDFTSDAAAQLAAQQLAEKRLRLPDGLGADMLHPWTQQLTAAPGWANGRDVETYVRRVAVECATRKITAVTPAALDAALSTLLQMKWAGSPAAPAASVPSVSVEPPTFMTADSLLAPPAFDLKKAVMQDKLQVDDDDDDDDDDDSGDMTFAEALEDAIVDLGYDGDDARRRKLAAMLGAAVDGNSAFPEDIRSRVIGATGMGGEAVDAALKRVARPALAAVKAAIAYQEERREELEELDDGEREEALNDEARIMERLRTMGPCPAGFAWFRQGNGWRCGGGSHFVYDDDPILNFD
;
A
#
# COMPACT_ATOMS: atom_id res chain seq x y z
N GLU A 1 -27.16 -18.44 22.81
CA GLU A 1 -28.27 -17.46 22.75
C GLU A 1 -27.87 -16.02 23.10
N ALA A 2 -26.79 -15.76 23.85
CA ALA A 2 -26.43 -14.43 24.38
C ALA A 2 -26.23 -13.28 23.37
N TYR A 3 -26.01 -13.58 22.08
CA TYR A 3 -25.74 -12.59 21.02
C TYR A 3 -26.86 -12.49 19.96
N ARG A 4 -27.97 -13.21 20.12
CA ARG A 4 -29.05 -13.23 19.14
C ARG A 4 -29.72 -11.84 19.10
N GLY A 5 -29.51 -11.08 18.01
CA GLY A 5 -30.04 -9.72 17.82
C GLY A 5 -29.11 -8.58 18.25
N LYS A 6 -27.86 -8.85 18.64
CA LYS A 6 -26.87 -7.82 19.04
C LYS A 6 -25.74 -7.59 18.03
N MET A 7 -25.72 -8.36 16.94
CA MET A 7 -24.63 -8.37 15.96
C MET A 7 -25.20 -8.39 14.55
N VAL A 8 -24.68 -7.52 13.69
CA VAL A 8 -24.90 -7.51 12.24
C VAL A 8 -23.59 -7.91 11.59
N VAL A 9 -23.64 -8.85 10.64
CA VAL A 9 -22.48 -9.30 9.87
C VAL A 9 -22.75 -8.99 8.40
N ILE A 10 -21.88 -8.18 7.79
CA ILE A 10 -21.98 -7.79 6.38
C ILE A 10 -20.87 -8.49 5.62
N PHE A 11 -21.25 -9.30 4.64
CA PHE A 11 -20.32 -9.89 3.69
C PHE A 11 -20.30 -9.04 2.42
N ALA A 12 -19.12 -8.58 2.00
CA ALA A 12 -18.94 -7.79 0.78
C ALA A 12 -17.83 -8.40 -0.06
N GLY A 13 -18.02 -8.43 -1.38
CA GLY A 13 -17.08 -9.01 -2.33
C GLY A 13 -17.72 -9.27 -3.68
N TYR A 14 -16.92 -9.66 -4.68
CA TYR A 14 -17.43 -9.94 -6.02
C TYR A 14 -18.44 -11.09 -6.02
N SER A 15 -19.54 -10.94 -6.76
CA SER A 15 -20.70 -11.84 -6.72
C SER A 15 -20.33 -13.31 -6.98
N GLY A 16 -19.37 -13.57 -7.87
CA GLY A 16 -18.86 -14.92 -8.15
C GLY A 16 -18.11 -15.54 -6.96
N GLN A 17 -17.19 -14.79 -6.35
CA GLN A 17 -16.41 -15.24 -5.19
C GLN A 17 -17.29 -15.40 -3.95
N MET A 18 -18.28 -14.52 -3.76
CA MET A 18 -19.22 -14.62 -2.65
C MET A 18 -20.13 -15.84 -2.79
N THR A 19 -20.59 -16.13 -4.01
CA THR A 19 -21.36 -17.34 -4.31
C THR A 19 -20.53 -18.59 -4.03
N GLU A 20 -19.24 -18.58 -4.35
CA GLU A 20 -18.34 -19.69 -4.05
C GLU A 20 -18.11 -19.85 -2.55
N LEU A 21 -17.83 -18.76 -1.81
CA LEU A 21 -17.65 -18.76 -0.36
C LEU A 21 -18.89 -19.29 0.36
N LEU A 22 -20.07 -18.79 0.02
CA LEU A 22 -21.34 -19.18 0.65
C LEU A 22 -21.76 -20.63 0.31
N ASN A 23 -21.38 -21.15 -0.85
CA ASN A 23 -21.75 -22.51 -1.26
C ASN A 23 -20.72 -23.58 -0.86
N LYS A 24 -19.41 -23.29 -0.96
CA LYS A 24 -18.34 -24.29 -0.78
C LYS A 24 -17.82 -24.37 0.66
N VAL A 25 -17.73 -23.26 1.38
CA VAL A 25 -17.05 -23.22 2.69
C VAL A 25 -17.96 -23.70 3.81
N ASN A 26 -19.25 -23.33 3.78
CA ASN A 26 -20.22 -23.79 4.77
C ASN A 26 -21.67 -23.61 4.26
N PRO A 27 -22.39 -24.69 3.91
CA PRO A 27 -23.78 -24.60 3.45
C PRO A 27 -24.72 -23.91 4.46
N GLY A 28 -24.38 -23.97 5.76
CA GLY A 28 -25.14 -23.33 6.83
C GLY A 28 -25.02 -21.81 6.85
N LEU A 29 -23.94 -21.23 6.30
CA LEU A 29 -23.76 -19.78 6.21
C LEU A 29 -24.75 -19.15 5.23
N LYS A 30 -24.99 -19.79 4.08
CA LYS A 30 -25.98 -19.34 3.10
C LYS A 30 -27.40 -19.20 3.69
N SER A 31 -27.79 -20.10 4.59
CA SER A 31 -29.10 -20.03 5.27
C SER A 31 -29.23 -18.89 6.29
N ARG A 32 -28.11 -18.29 6.70
CA ARG A 32 -28.04 -17.22 7.71
C ARG A 32 -27.89 -15.83 7.10
N VAL A 33 -27.59 -15.74 5.80
CA VAL A 33 -27.63 -14.49 5.05
C VAL A 33 -29.08 -14.21 4.70
N SER A 34 -29.72 -13.31 5.45
CA SER A 34 -31.12 -12.93 5.26
C SER A 34 -31.31 -12.00 4.07
N ASP A 35 -30.36 -11.10 3.85
CA ASP A 35 -30.44 -10.03 2.86
C ASP A 35 -29.24 -10.09 1.92
N VAL A 36 -29.51 -10.02 0.62
CA VAL A 36 -28.49 -9.93 -0.43
C VAL A 36 -28.77 -8.67 -1.23
N ILE A 37 -27.83 -7.73 -1.16
CA ILE A 37 -27.86 -6.50 -1.94
C ILE A 37 -26.84 -6.65 -3.08
N ASP A 38 -27.33 -6.61 -4.31
CA ASP A 38 -26.49 -6.67 -5.50
C ASP A 38 -26.15 -5.25 -5.96
N PHE A 39 -24.86 -4.99 -6.19
CA PHE A 39 -24.35 -3.71 -6.66
C PHE A 39 -23.91 -3.87 -8.12
N PRO A 40 -24.80 -3.59 -9.09
CA PRO A 40 -24.45 -3.73 -10.50
C PRO A 40 -23.40 -2.70 -10.89
N ASP A 41 -22.61 -3.05 -11.91
CA ASP A 41 -21.66 -2.12 -12.51
C ASP A 41 -22.38 -0.86 -13.02
N PHE A 42 -21.71 0.27 -12.94
CA PHE A 42 -22.23 1.53 -13.45
C PHE A 42 -22.45 1.46 -14.96
N THR A 43 -23.60 1.96 -15.39
CA THR A 43 -23.83 2.28 -16.80
C THR A 43 -22.94 3.44 -17.22
N SER A 44 -22.72 3.61 -18.52
CA SER A 44 -22.01 4.79 -19.04
C SER A 44 -22.69 6.10 -18.61
N ASP A 45 -24.02 6.12 -18.50
CA ASP A 45 -24.78 7.27 -17.97
C ASP A 45 -24.44 7.56 -16.50
N ALA A 46 -24.43 6.52 -15.66
CA ALA A 46 -24.11 6.66 -14.24
C ALA A 46 -22.64 7.10 -14.06
N ALA A 47 -21.72 6.55 -14.86
CA ALA A 47 -20.32 6.96 -14.87
C ALA A 47 -20.16 8.43 -15.32
N ALA A 48 -20.93 8.88 -16.31
CA ALA A 48 -20.92 10.28 -16.77
C ALA A 48 -21.45 11.24 -15.71
N GLN A 49 -22.52 10.86 -15.01
CA GLN A 49 -23.06 11.65 -13.89
C GLN A 49 -22.04 11.78 -12.75
N LEU A 50 -21.44 10.66 -12.35
CA LEU A 50 -20.41 10.65 -11.32
C LEU A 50 -19.19 11.49 -11.73
N ALA A 51 -18.74 11.36 -12.98
CA ALA A 51 -17.62 12.15 -13.50
C ALA A 51 -17.92 13.65 -13.48
N ALA A 52 -19.13 14.04 -13.91
CA ALA A 52 -19.56 15.44 -13.90
C ALA A 52 -19.62 16.01 -12.47
N GLN A 53 -20.11 15.24 -11.50
CA GLN A 53 -20.13 15.64 -10.09
C GLN A 53 -18.72 15.87 -9.56
N GLN A 54 -17.80 14.93 -9.75
CA GLN A 54 -16.43 15.05 -9.26
C GLN A 54 -15.64 16.18 -9.94
N LEU A 55 -15.91 16.45 -11.23
CA LEU A 55 -15.33 17.60 -11.93
C LEU A 55 -15.82 18.92 -11.33
N ALA A 56 -17.11 19.01 -10.98
CA ALA A 56 -17.68 20.17 -10.33
C ALA A 56 -17.09 20.42 -8.94
N GLU A 57 -16.91 19.37 -8.13
CA GLU A 57 -16.23 19.42 -6.82
C GLU A 57 -14.80 19.97 -6.95
N LYS A 58 -14.09 19.60 -8.03
CA LYS A 58 -12.74 20.11 -8.36
C LYS A 58 -12.75 21.49 -9.03
N ARG A 59 -13.91 22.17 -9.10
CA ARG A 59 -14.11 23.48 -9.74
C ARG A 59 -13.74 23.52 -11.23
N LEU A 60 -13.79 22.37 -11.91
CA LEU A 60 -13.60 22.27 -13.36
C LEU A 60 -14.95 22.39 -14.06
N ARG A 61 -15.03 23.30 -15.03
CA ARG A 61 -16.29 23.63 -15.70
C ARG A 61 -16.44 22.83 -16.99
N LEU A 62 -17.51 22.07 -17.11
CA LEU A 62 -17.96 21.55 -18.38
C LEU A 62 -18.54 22.70 -19.22
N PRO A 63 -18.48 22.64 -20.56
CA PRO A 63 -19.09 23.65 -21.42
C PRO A 63 -20.59 23.83 -21.15
N ASP A 64 -21.03 25.08 -21.21
CA ASP A 64 -22.42 25.45 -20.91
C ASP A 64 -23.41 24.72 -21.83
N GLY A 65 -24.44 24.12 -21.23
CA GLY A 65 -25.56 23.49 -21.93
C GLY A 65 -25.42 21.99 -22.26
N LEU A 66 -24.27 21.36 -22.00
CA LEU A 66 -24.06 19.93 -22.28
C LEU A 66 -24.07 19.03 -21.03
N GLY A 67 -23.70 19.55 -19.85
CA GLY A 67 -23.76 18.78 -18.60
C GLY A 67 -23.02 17.43 -18.66
N ALA A 68 -23.56 16.42 -17.99
CA ALA A 68 -22.99 15.06 -17.97
C ALA A 68 -23.02 14.37 -19.35
N ASP A 69 -23.97 14.72 -20.23
CA ASP A 69 -24.12 14.11 -21.56
C ASP A 69 -22.88 14.31 -22.43
N MET A 70 -22.13 15.39 -22.19
CA MET A 70 -20.82 15.62 -22.84
C MET A 70 -19.86 14.45 -22.60
N LEU A 71 -19.87 13.85 -21.41
CA LEU A 71 -18.88 12.86 -20.99
C LEU A 71 -19.20 11.44 -21.49
N HIS A 72 -20.36 11.25 -22.12
CA HIS A 72 -20.84 9.94 -22.57
C HIS A 72 -19.87 9.20 -23.49
N PRO A 73 -19.27 9.83 -24.52
CA PRO A 73 -18.33 9.14 -25.42
C PRO A 73 -17.08 8.61 -24.72
N TRP A 74 -16.62 9.30 -23.67
CA TRP A 74 -15.44 8.89 -22.89
C TRP A 74 -15.78 7.82 -21.86
N THR A 75 -16.92 7.97 -21.17
CA THR A 75 -17.39 7.01 -20.17
C THR A 75 -17.86 5.70 -20.79
N GLN A 76 -18.38 5.72 -22.01
CA GLN A 76 -18.66 4.51 -22.78
C GLN A 76 -17.38 3.71 -23.08
N GLN A 77 -16.29 4.40 -23.44
CA GLN A 77 -14.99 3.74 -23.64
C GLN A 77 -14.38 3.26 -22.33
N LEU A 78 -14.55 4.03 -21.26
CA LEU A 78 -14.04 3.70 -19.93
C LEU A 78 -14.73 2.45 -19.35
N THR A 79 -16.05 2.36 -19.46
CA THR A 79 -16.86 1.20 -19.00
C THR A 79 -16.61 -0.05 -19.85
N ALA A 80 -16.24 0.12 -21.12
CA ALA A 80 -15.86 -0.99 -22.01
C ALA A 80 -14.40 -1.46 -21.82
N ALA A 81 -13.60 -0.77 -21.00
CA ALA A 81 -12.20 -1.12 -20.79
C ALA A 81 -12.04 -2.43 -20.01
N PRO A 82 -10.97 -3.23 -20.28
CA PRO A 82 -10.70 -4.43 -19.50
C PRO A 82 -10.40 -4.06 -18.04
N GLY A 83 -10.91 -4.86 -17.10
CA GLY A 83 -10.75 -4.60 -15.67
C GLY A 83 -11.45 -3.31 -15.22
N TRP A 84 -12.64 -3.02 -15.74
CA TRP A 84 -13.51 -1.95 -15.26
C TRP A 84 -13.77 -2.10 -13.75
N ALA A 85 -13.51 -1.04 -13.00
CA ALA A 85 -13.55 -0.99 -11.53
C ALA A 85 -14.56 0.05 -11.01
N ASN A 86 -15.62 0.32 -11.77
CA ASN A 86 -16.69 1.27 -11.43
C ASN A 86 -16.15 2.65 -10.99
N GLY A 87 -16.59 3.13 -9.83
CA GLY A 87 -16.25 4.46 -9.32
C GLY A 87 -14.75 4.72 -9.22
N ARG A 88 -13.92 3.70 -8.99
CA ARG A 88 -12.46 3.86 -8.92
C ARG A 88 -11.87 4.33 -10.25
N ASP A 89 -12.35 3.78 -11.36
CA ASP A 89 -11.90 4.17 -12.68
C ASP A 89 -12.43 5.55 -13.07
N VAL A 90 -13.67 5.87 -12.70
CA VAL A 90 -14.23 7.22 -12.88
C VAL A 90 -13.40 8.26 -12.12
N GLU A 91 -13.07 7.98 -10.86
CA GLU A 91 -12.25 8.87 -10.04
C GLU A 91 -10.84 9.04 -10.61
N THR A 92 -10.21 7.94 -11.02
CA THR A 92 -8.88 7.95 -11.65
C THR A 92 -8.91 8.76 -12.95
N TYR A 93 -9.96 8.57 -13.76
CA TYR A 93 -10.17 9.33 -14.98
C TYR A 93 -10.30 10.83 -14.70
N VAL A 94 -11.19 11.22 -13.78
CA VAL A 94 -11.41 12.63 -13.41
C VAL A 94 -10.14 13.26 -12.83
N ARG A 95 -9.39 12.53 -12.00
CA ARG A 95 -8.10 12.97 -11.48
C ARG A 95 -7.12 13.27 -12.61
N ARG A 96 -7.08 12.43 -13.64
CA ARG A 96 -6.22 12.65 -14.81
C ARG A 96 -6.69 13.83 -15.66
N VAL A 97 -8.01 14.00 -15.83
CA VAL A 97 -8.57 15.19 -16.49
C VAL A 97 -8.17 16.47 -15.77
N ALA A 98 -8.16 16.46 -14.43
CA ALA A 98 -7.71 17.60 -13.64
C ALA A 98 -6.23 17.93 -13.86
N VAL A 99 -5.36 16.91 -13.96
CA VAL A 99 -3.94 17.08 -14.30
C VAL A 99 -3.78 17.69 -15.70
N GLU A 100 -4.50 17.18 -16.71
CA GLU A 100 -4.47 17.73 -18.06
C GLU A 100 -4.94 19.18 -18.13
N CYS A 101 -5.98 19.53 -17.37
CA CYS A 101 -6.47 20.90 -17.27
C CYS A 101 -5.45 21.83 -16.59
N ALA A 102 -4.81 21.36 -15.50
CA ALA A 102 -3.78 22.11 -14.79
C ALA A 102 -2.54 22.35 -15.67
N THR A 103 -2.05 21.32 -16.36
CA THR A 103 -0.90 21.44 -17.29
C THR A 103 -1.20 22.43 -18.42
N ARG A 104 -2.45 22.49 -18.89
CA ARG A 104 -2.89 23.44 -19.93
C ARG A 104 -3.28 24.81 -19.38
N LYS A 105 -3.24 25.01 -18.06
CA LYS A 105 -3.67 26.23 -17.36
C LYS A 105 -5.11 26.64 -17.71
N ILE A 106 -5.99 25.66 -17.86
CA ILE A 106 -7.41 25.86 -18.16
C ILE A 106 -8.27 25.37 -17.00
N THR A 107 -9.40 26.05 -16.77
CA THR A 107 -10.44 25.65 -15.82
C THR A 107 -11.68 25.09 -16.52
N ALA A 108 -11.80 25.35 -17.83
CA ALA A 108 -12.81 24.75 -18.69
C ALA A 108 -12.29 23.41 -19.21
N VAL A 109 -13.07 22.36 -18.99
CA VAL A 109 -12.77 21.01 -19.50
C VAL A 109 -12.94 21.02 -21.02
N THR A 110 -11.89 20.64 -21.72
CA THR A 110 -11.89 20.55 -23.19
C THR A 110 -11.88 19.09 -23.62
N PRO A 111 -12.47 18.75 -24.79
CA PRO A 111 -12.38 17.40 -25.35
C PRO A 111 -10.95 16.87 -25.42
N ALA A 112 -9.99 17.73 -25.78
CA ALA A 112 -8.57 17.36 -25.84
C ALA A 112 -7.98 16.93 -24.48
N ALA A 113 -8.44 17.51 -23.36
CA ALA A 113 -8.02 17.09 -22.03
C ALA A 113 -8.67 15.76 -21.62
N LEU A 114 -9.95 15.56 -21.98
CA LEU A 114 -10.69 14.31 -21.78
C LEU A 114 -10.05 13.14 -22.57
N ASP A 115 -9.65 13.39 -23.82
CA ASP A 115 -8.98 12.42 -24.69
C ASP A 115 -7.60 12.03 -24.15
N ALA A 116 -6.78 13.02 -23.77
CA ALA A 116 -5.45 12.78 -23.21
C ALA A 116 -5.52 11.98 -21.90
N ALA A 117 -6.49 12.32 -21.04
CA ALA A 117 -6.72 11.60 -19.80
C ALA A 117 -7.16 10.16 -20.03
N LEU A 118 -8.10 9.94 -20.95
CA LEU A 118 -8.61 8.60 -21.26
C LEU A 118 -7.50 7.74 -21.88
N SER A 119 -6.75 8.30 -22.84
CA SER A 119 -5.64 7.61 -23.50
C SER A 119 -4.58 7.17 -22.49
N THR A 120 -4.22 8.04 -21.54
CA THR A 120 -3.26 7.69 -20.49
C THR A 120 -3.77 6.56 -19.62
N LEU A 121 -5.03 6.63 -19.19
CA LEU A 121 -5.64 5.61 -18.33
C LEU A 121 -5.73 4.26 -19.05
N LEU A 122 -6.17 4.23 -20.31
CA LEU A 122 -6.23 3.02 -21.12
C LEU A 122 -4.84 2.44 -21.39
N GLN A 123 -3.83 3.28 -21.61
CA GLN A 123 -2.44 2.83 -21.74
C GLN A 123 -1.92 2.18 -20.46
N MET A 124 -2.22 2.74 -19.28
CA MET A 124 -1.85 2.12 -18.00
C MET A 124 -2.54 0.75 -17.82
N LYS A 125 -3.80 0.64 -18.23
CA LYS A 125 -4.55 -0.63 -18.18
C LYS A 125 -4.05 -1.66 -19.20
N TRP A 126 -3.59 -1.23 -20.37
CA TRP A 126 -3.06 -2.13 -21.40
C TRP A 126 -1.56 -2.42 -21.27
N ALA A 127 -0.77 -1.56 -20.66
CA ALA A 127 0.64 -1.83 -20.37
C ALA A 127 0.81 -2.96 -19.32
N GLY A 128 -0.22 -3.21 -18.51
CA GLY A 128 -0.32 -4.39 -17.63
C GLY A 128 -0.94 -5.62 -18.29
N SER A 129 -1.28 -5.59 -19.59
CA SER A 129 -2.00 -6.66 -20.27
C SER A 129 -1.23 -7.14 -21.51
N PRO A 130 -0.65 -8.36 -21.54
CA PRO A 130 -0.15 -8.92 -22.79
C PRO A 130 -1.34 -9.16 -23.75
N ALA A 131 -1.18 -8.79 -25.02
CA ALA A 131 -2.25 -8.83 -26.01
C ALA A 131 -2.58 -10.27 -26.49
N ALA A 132 -3.83 -10.71 -26.24
CA ALA A 132 -4.70 -11.65 -26.97
C ALA A 132 -4.26 -13.13 -27.21
N PRO A 133 -5.17 -14.09 -27.54
CA PRO A 133 -6.63 -14.10 -27.56
C PRO A 133 -7.24 -15.12 -26.57
N ALA A 134 -8.57 -15.21 -26.55
CA ALA A 134 -9.32 -16.23 -25.81
C ALA A 134 -8.84 -17.66 -26.11
N ALA A 135 -8.07 -18.26 -25.21
CA ALA A 135 -7.84 -19.69 -25.14
C ALA A 135 -7.53 -20.06 -23.69
N SER A 136 -8.36 -20.97 -23.16
CA SER A 136 -8.20 -21.79 -21.94
C SER A 136 -6.90 -21.57 -21.15
N VAL A 137 -6.99 -20.87 -20.02
CA VAL A 137 -5.92 -20.86 -19.01
C VAL A 137 -5.79 -22.28 -18.45
N PRO A 138 -4.60 -22.91 -18.47
CA PRO A 138 -4.40 -24.17 -17.78
C PRO A 138 -4.50 -23.92 -16.28
N SER A 139 -5.24 -24.80 -15.60
CA SER A 139 -5.37 -24.86 -14.15
C SER A 139 -4.00 -24.99 -13.49
N VAL A 140 -3.36 -23.88 -13.18
CA VAL A 140 -2.33 -23.84 -12.14
C VAL A 140 -3.08 -23.74 -10.82
N SER A 141 -3.08 -24.84 -10.07
CA SER A 141 -3.54 -24.87 -8.70
C SER A 141 -2.59 -24.03 -7.84
N VAL A 142 -2.80 -22.72 -7.85
CA VAL A 142 -2.34 -21.87 -6.75
C VAL A 142 -3.39 -22.05 -5.68
N GLU A 143 -3.02 -22.73 -4.59
CA GLU A 143 -3.83 -22.72 -3.39
C GLU A 143 -4.10 -21.26 -3.02
N PRO A 144 -5.38 -20.85 -2.85
CA PRO A 144 -5.67 -19.48 -2.48
C PRO A 144 -5.01 -19.21 -1.13
N PRO A 145 -4.37 -18.05 -0.94
CA PRO A 145 -3.89 -17.67 0.38
C PRO A 145 -5.07 -17.74 1.34
N THR A 146 -4.88 -18.47 2.43
CA THR A 146 -5.79 -18.50 3.57
C THR A 146 -6.22 -17.08 3.88
N PHE A 147 -7.54 -16.81 3.85
CA PHE A 147 -8.22 -15.62 4.37
C PHE A 147 -7.24 -14.55 4.87
N MET A 148 -7.04 -13.46 4.10
CA MET A 148 -6.49 -12.26 4.73
C MET A 148 -7.57 -11.75 5.69
N THR A 149 -7.52 -12.28 6.91
CA THR A 149 -7.83 -11.49 8.10
C THR A 149 -7.13 -10.15 7.89
N ALA A 150 -7.81 -9.03 8.14
CA ALA A 150 -7.14 -7.74 8.21
C ALA A 150 -5.80 -7.95 8.93
N ASP A 151 -4.68 -7.58 8.29
CA ASP A 151 -3.37 -7.68 8.92
C ASP A 151 -3.55 -7.15 10.34
N SER A 152 -3.17 -7.98 11.33
CA SER A 152 -3.29 -7.61 12.73
C SER A 152 -2.80 -6.17 12.87
N LEU A 153 -3.56 -5.28 13.49
CA LEU A 153 -3.15 -3.89 13.74
C LEU A 153 -1.89 -3.80 14.63
N LEU A 154 -1.48 -4.95 15.18
CA LEU A 154 -0.25 -5.23 15.91
C LEU A 154 0.87 -5.78 15.00
N ALA A 155 0.66 -5.83 13.68
CA ALA A 155 1.70 -6.20 12.73
C ALA A 155 2.82 -5.16 12.87
N PRO A 156 4.03 -5.59 13.24
CA PRO A 156 5.13 -4.67 13.46
C PRO A 156 5.38 -3.81 12.20
N PRO A 157 5.62 -2.49 12.31
CA PRO A 157 5.81 -1.63 11.13
C PRO A 157 6.97 -2.16 10.29
N ALA A 158 6.83 -2.17 8.96
CA ALA A 158 7.93 -2.54 8.07
C ALA A 158 9.17 -1.68 8.39
N PHE A 159 10.36 -2.30 8.38
CA PHE A 159 11.62 -1.58 8.58
C PHE A 159 11.94 -0.79 7.30
N ASP A 160 12.27 0.50 7.41
CA ASP A 160 12.73 1.31 6.29
C ASP A 160 14.27 1.26 6.26
N LEU A 161 14.82 0.23 5.60
CA LEU A 161 16.26 -0.03 5.59
C LEU A 161 17.00 1.00 4.72
N LYS A 162 16.37 1.45 3.64
CA LYS A 162 16.89 2.54 2.81
C LYS A 162 17.12 3.80 3.63
N LYS A 163 16.14 4.21 4.44
CA LYS A 163 16.28 5.37 5.34
C LYS A 163 17.38 5.16 6.36
N ALA A 164 17.46 3.99 6.98
CA ALA A 164 18.48 3.72 7.98
C ALA A 164 19.89 3.82 7.41
N VAL A 165 20.09 3.29 6.20
CA VAL A 165 21.36 3.42 5.46
C VAL A 165 21.63 4.88 5.09
N MET A 166 20.63 5.61 4.61
CA MET A 166 20.76 7.03 4.27
C MET A 166 21.09 7.90 5.49
N GLN A 167 20.47 7.65 6.64
CA GLN A 167 20.71 8.40 7.88
C GLN A 167 22.06 8.09 8.50
N ASP A 168 22.52 6.85 8.44
CA ASP A 168 23.85 6.44 8.90
C ASP A 168 24.93 7.14 8.06
N LYS A 169 24.75 7.22 6.73
CA LYS A 169 25.66 7.98 5.85
C LYS A 169 25.68 9.48 6.14
N LEU A 170 24.52 10.11 6.33
CA LEU A 170 24.42 11.53 6.69
C LEU A 170 25.04 11.88 8.06
N GLN A 171 25.26 10.90 8.93
CA GLN A 171 25.91 11.08 10.24
C GLN A 171 27.44 10.95 10.16
N VAL A 172 28.00 10.51 9.02
CA VAL A 172 29.44 10.31 8.83
C VAL A 172 30.11 11.53 8.14
N ASP A 173 29.33 12.43 7.54
CA ASP A 173 29.85 13.56 6.73
C ASP A 173 30.22 14.84 7.50
N ASP A 174 30.47 14.79 8.82
CA ASP A 174 30.97 15.97 9.57
C ASP A 174 32.51 16.07 9.60
N ASP A 175 33.26 15.06 9.14
CA ASP A 175 34.72 15.07 9.06
C ASP A 175 35.23 14.21 7.88
N ASP A 176 35.15 14.73 6.64
CA ASP A 176 36.16 14.62 5.57
C ASP A 176 35.53 14.85 4.18
N ASP A 177 35.88 15.98 3.54
CA ASP A 177 35.76 16.18 2.10
C ASP A 177 36.72 15.20 1.40
N ASP A 178 36.18 14.10 0.85
CA ASP A 178 36.65 13.37 -0.33
C ASP A 178 36.27 11.88 -0.20
N ASP A 179 35.14 11.46 -0.78
CA ASP A 179 35.06 10.20 -1.53
C ASP A 179 33.75 10.15 -2.34
N ASP A 180 33.89 10.15 -3.66
CA ASP A 180 32.84 9.82 -4.65
C ASP A 180 32.48 8.32 -4.54
N ASP A 181 31.99 7.88 -3.39
CA ASP A 181 31.49 6.53 -3.20
C ASP A 181 30.09 6.42 -3.83
N ASP A 182 29.94 5.48 -4.76
CA ASP A 182 28.74 5.18 -5.54
C ASP A 182 27.50 4.94 -4.65
N ASP A 183 26.83 6.04 -4.31
CA ASP A 183 25.67 6.09 -3.39
C ASP A 183 24.47 5.28 -3.95
N SER A 184 24.45 5.06 -5.26
CA SER A 184 23.46 4.22 -5.92
C SER A 184 23.60 2.74 -5.52
N GLY A 185 24.81 2.27 -5.23
CA GLY A 185 25.08 0.87 -4.93
C GLY A 185 24.46 0.45 -3.59
N ASP A 186 24.77 1.17 -2.51
CA ASP A 186 24.32 0.80 -1.16
C ASP A 186 22.79 0.89 -0.99
N MET A 187 22.14 1.83 -1.69
CA MET A 187 20.67 1.91 -1.72
C MET A 187 20.05 0.70 -2.43
N THR A 188 20.69 0.22 -3.50
CA THR A 188 20.26 -0.99 -4.22
C THR A 188 20.40 -2.24 -3.34
N PHE A 189 21.46 -2.31 -2.53
CA PHE A 189 21.65 -3.40 -1.58
C PHE A 189 20.73 -3.32 -0.37
N ALA A 190 20.42 -2.10 0.11
CA ALA A 190 19.43 -1.89 1.16
C ALA A 190 18.04 -2.36 0.72
N GLU A 191 17.65 -2.04 -0.52
CA GLU A 191 16.40 -2.53 -1.15
C GLU A 191 16.37 -4.05 -1.26
N ALA A 192 17.43 -4.64 -1.84
CA ALA A 192 17.50 -6.08 -2.01
C ALA A 192 17.51 -6.83 -0.67
N LEU A 193 18.11 -6.25 0.37
CA LEU A 193 18.09 -6.78 1.73
C LEU A 193 16.68 -6.67 2.33
N GLU A 194 16.00 -5.53 2.17
CA GLU A 194 14.62 -5.32 2.61
C GLU A 194 13.67 -6.34 1.99
N ASP A 195 13.71 -6.46 0.66
CA ASP A 195 12.92 -7.43 -0.10
C ASP A 195 13.21 -8.87 0.36
N ALA A 196 14.48 -9.22 0.59
CA ALA A 196 14.85 -10.55 1.08
C ALA A 196 14.29 -10.82 2.48
N ILE A 197 14.30 -9.83 3.38
CA ILE A 197 13.79 -9.99 4.74
C ILE A 197 12.26 -10.16 4.72
N VAL A 198 11.55 -9.40 3.88
CA VAL A 198 10.09 -9.51 3.70
C VAL A 198 9.71 -10.84 3.04
N ASP A 199 10.38 -11.23 1.95
CA ASP A 199 10.13 -12.48 1.23
C ASP A 199 10.34 -13.73 2.10
N LEU A 200 11.33 -13.67 2.99
CA LEU A 200 11.61 -14.75 3.94
C LEU A 200 10.72 -14.67 5.20
N GLY A 201 9.90 -13.63 5.31
CA GLY A 201 8.94 -13.39 6.37
C GLY A 201 9.61 -13.14 7.71
N TYR A 202 10.81 -12.54 7.73
CA TYR A 202 11.50 -12.16 8.97
C TYR A 202 10.85 -10.94 9.65
N ASP A 203 10.04 -10.19 8.91
CA ASP A 203 9.26 -9.04 9.35
C ASP A 203 7.92 -9.39 9.98
N GLY A 204 7.43 -10.62 9.76
CA GLY A 204 6.05 -11.02 10.06
C GLY A 204 5.69 -11.15 11.55
N ASP A 205 6.66 -11.31 12.46
CA ASP A 205 6.40 -11.31 13.90
C ASP A 205 7.62 -10.85 14.72
N ASP A 206 7.38 -10.41 15.97
CA ASP A 206 8.43 -9.94 16.89
C ASP A 206 9.52 -10.98 17.16
N ALA A 207 9.17 -12.27 17.22
CA ALA A 207 10.15 -13.32 17.50
C ALA A 207 11.13 -13.48 16.33
N ARG A 208 10.62 -13.41 15.10
CA ARG A 208 11.42 -13.42 13.87
C ARG A 208 12.27 -12.17 13.74
N ARG A 209 11.76 -10.99 14.10
CA ARG A 209 12.54 -9.74 14.12
C ARG A 209 13.68 -9.82 15.13
N ARG A 210 13.46 -10.35 16.34
CA ARG A 210 14.53 -10.58 17.32
C ARG A 210 15.57 -11.57 16.80
N LYS A 211 15.14 -12.64 16.13
CA LYS A 211 16.05 -13.59 15.48
C LYS A 211 16.88 -12.91 14.39
N LEU A 212 16.25 -12.08 13.54
CA LEU A 212 16.93 -11.29 12.52
C LEU A 212 17.96 -10.34 13.16
N ALA A 213 17.58 -9.58 14.19
CA ALA A 213 18.48 -8.69 14.91
C ALA A 213 19.71 -9.43 15.49
N ALA A 214 19.50 -10.63 16.05
CA ALA A 214 20.60 -11.44 16.55
C ALA A 214 21.55 -11.90 15.42
N MET A 215 21.01 -12.31 14.27
CA MET A 215 21.80 -12.73 13.11
C MET A 215 22.57 -11.58 12.47
N LEU A 216 21.92 -10.42 12.29
CA LEU A 216 22.56 -9.21 11.80
C LEU A 216 23.64 -8.71 12.78
N GLY A 217 23.38 -8.77 14.10
CA GLY A 217 24.37 -8.45 15.13
C GLY A 217 25.61 -9.33 15.06
N ALA A 218 25.43 -10.65 14.98
CA ALA A 218 26.54 -11.57 14.84
C ALA A 218 27.35 -11.37 13.55
N ALA A 219 26.70 -10.93 12.46
CA ALA A 219 27.36 -10.56 11.22
C ALA A 219 28.14 -9.23 11.32
N VAL A 220 27.58 -8.23 11.99
CA VAL A 220 28.24 -6.93 12.26
C VAL A 220 29.48 -7.12 13.14
N ASP A 221 29.39 -7.96 14.15
CA ASP A 221 30.49 -8.25 15.09
C ASP A 221 31.58 -9.15 14.48
N GLY A 222 31.37 -9.66 13.26
CA GLY A 222 32.28 -10.58 12.58
C GLY A 222 32.30 -12.00 13.16
N ASN A 223 31.34 -12.34 14.04
CA ASN A 223 31.24 -13.64 14.69
C ASN A 223 30.60 -14.71 13.81
N SER A 224 29.77 -14.31 12.84
CA SER A 224 29.14 -15.21 11.86
C SER A 224 29.05 -14.57 10.48
N ALA A 225 28.91 -15.39 9.44
CA ALA A 225 28.52 -14.90 8.12
C ALA A 225 27.03 -14.46 8.12
N PHE A 226 26.64 -13.67 7.13
CA PHE A 226 25.23 -13.36 6.88
C PHE A 226 24.42 -14.65 6.63
N PRO A 227 23.15 -14.71 7.07
CA PRO A 227 22.28 -15.85 6.82
C PRO A 227 22.25 -16.24 5.35
N GLU A 228 22.40 -17.54 5.06
CA GLU A 228 22.53 -18.05 3.68
C GLU A 228 21.28 -17.84 2.84
N ASP A 229 20.10 -17.94 3.46
CA ASP A 229 18.82 -17.63 2.85
C ASP A 229 18.74 -16.17 2.38
N ILE A 230 19.13 -15.22 3.23
CA ILE A 230 19.19 -13.78 2.88
C ILE A 230 20.23 -13.56 1.79
N ARG A 231 21.44 -14.13 1.95
CA ARG A 231 22.54 -13.99 0.98
C ARG A 231 22.12 -14.49 -0.41
N SER A 232 21.49 -15.66 -0.49
CA SER A 232 21.02 -16.22 -1.76
C SER A 232 19.95 -15.36 -2.44
N ARG A 233 19.04 -14.75 -1.66
CA ARG A 233 18.02 -13.82 -2.18
C ARG A 233 18.64 -12.54 -2.73
N VAL A 234 19.57 -11.93 -1.98
CA VAL A 234 20.26 -10.70 -2.40
C VAL A 234 21.14 -10.93 -3.62
N ILE A 235 21.82 -12.07 -3.72
CA ILE A 235 22.56 -12.49 -4.93
C ILE A 235 21.60 -12.58 -6.14
N GLY A 236 20.44 -13.21 -5.94
CA GLY A 236 19.43 -13.34 -7.00
C GLY A 236 18.87 -12.01 -7.48
N ALA A 237 18.64 -11.06 -6.56
CA ALA A 237 18.11 -9.73 -6.86
C ALA A 237 19.14 -8.80 -7.52
N THR A 238 20.40 -8.83 -7.05
CA THR A 238 21.45 -7.91 -7.53
C THR A 238 22.21 -8.46 -8.74
N GLY A 239 22.20 -9.78 -8.97
CA GLY A 239 22.98 -10.44 -10.02
C GLY A 239 24.49 -10.43 -9.79
N MET A 240 24.94 -10.05 -8.59
CA MET A 240 26.36 -9.90 -8.25
C MET A 240 26.97 -11.18 -7.66
N GLY A 241 28.29 -11.32 -7.76
CA GLY A 241 29.02 -12.45 -7.18
C GLY A 241 28.99 -12.44 -5.65
N GLY A 242 29.04 -13.63 -5.03
CA GLY A 242 28.87 -13.78 -3.58
C GLY A 242 29.83 -12.95 -2.73
N GLU A 243 31.09 -12.80 -3.14
CA GLU A 243 32.08 -12.00 -2.41
C GLU A 243 31.75 -10.49 -2.43
N ALA A 244 31.23 -9.98 -3.55
CA ALA A 244 30.80 -8.59 -3.66
C ALA A 244 29.53 -8.34 -2.84
N VAL A 245 28.60 -9.29 -2.81
CA VAL A 245 27.40 -9.24 -1.97
C VAL A 245 27.76 -9.26 -0.49
N ASP A 246 28.70 -10.10 -0.06
CA ASP A 246 29.14 -10.16 1.33
C ASP A 246 29.78 -8.85 1.79
N ALA A 247 30.57 -8.19 0.92
CA ALA A 247 31.15 -6.89 1.20
C ALA A 247 30.06 -5.79 1.31
N ALA A 248 29.11 -5.77 0.37
CA ALA A 248 28.01 -4.80 0.38
C ALA A 248 27.07 -4.99 1.58
N LEU A 249 26.69 -6.24 1.88
CA LEU A 249 25.87 -6.58 3.04
C LEU A 249 26.51 -6.15 4.35
N LYS A 250 27.84 -6.26 4.49
CA LYS A 250 28.56 -5.75 5.66
C LYS A 250 28.44 -4.23 5.82
N ARG A 251 28.45 -3.46 4.72
CA ARG A 251 28.27 -1.99 4.77
C ARG A 251 26.86 -1.62 5.25
N VAL A 252 25.83 -2.29 4.74
CA VAL A 252 24.43 -2.04 5.15
C VAL A 252 24.02 -2.74 6.45
N ALA A 253 24.85 -3.65 6.98
CA ALA A 253 24.52 -4.48 8.16
C ALA A 253 24.24 -3.67 9.43
N ARG A 254 25.09 -2.67 9.69
CA ARG A 254 25.01 -1.81 10.89
C ARG A 254 23.74 -0.95 10.89
N PRO A 255 23.47 -0.15 9.84
CA PRO A 255 22.22 0.61 9.77
C PRO A 255 20.99 -0.31 9.76
N ALA A 256 21.07 -1.47 9.08
CA ALA A 256 19.99 -2.44 9.09
C ALA A 256 19.68 -2.99 10.49
N LEU A 257 20.73 -3.35 11.24
CA LEU A 257 20.59 -3.81 12.63
C LEU A 257 19.97 -2.74 13.52
N ALA A 258 20.41 -1.49 13.38
CA ALA A 258 19.87 -0.37 14.13
C ALA A 258 18.37 -0.17 13.84
N ALA A 259 17.97 -0.21 12.57
CA ALA A 259 16.58 -0.11 12.13
C ALA A 259 15.71 -1.22 12.71
N VAL A 260 16.17 -2.48 12.61
CA VAL A 260 15.44 -3.63 13.14
C VAL A 260 15.30 -3.54 14.66
N LYS A 261 16.36 -3.14 15.39
CA LYS A 261 16.30 -2.94 16.84
C LYS A 261 15.33 -1.81 17.24
N ALA A 262 15.35 -0.69 16.52
CA ALA A 262 14.44 0.42 16.76
C ALA A 262 12.98 -0.01 16.53
N ALA A 263 12.71 -0.79 15.48
CA ALA A 263 11.38 -1.33 15.20
C ALA A 263 10.91 -2.29 16.31
N ILE A 264 11.79 -3.13 16.87
CA ILE A 264 11.46 -4.00 18.01
C ILE A 264 11.15 -3.17 19.26
N ALA A 265 12.01 -2.21 19.60
CA ALA A 265 11.83 -1.37 20.78
C ALA A 265 10.51 -0.60 20.73
N TYR A 266 10.17 -0.05 19.57
CA TYR A 266 8.90 0.64 19.34
C TYR A 266 7.67 -0.27 19.56
N GLN A 267 7.73 -1.53 19.11
CA GLN A 267 6.65 -2.49 19.33
C GLN A 267 6.51 -2.91 20.80
N GLU A 268 7.64 -3.04 21.51
CA GLU A 268 7.64 -3.36 22.93
C GLU A 268 7.02 -2.23 23.76
N GLU A 269 7.47 -0.99 23.55
CA GLU A 269 6.92 0.21 24.19
C GLU A 269 5.42 0.36 23.92
N ARG A 270 4.98 0.17 22.66
CA ARG A 270 3.57 0.27 22.29
C ARG A 270 2.71 -0.81 22.92
N ARG A 271 3.23 -2.03 23.05
CA ARG A 271 2.52 -3.12 23.73
C ARG A 271 2.36 -2.81 25.21
N GLU A 272 3.39 -2.28 25.86
CA GLU A 272 3.33 -1.84 27.25
C GLU A 272 2.28 -0.72 27.43
N GLU A 273 2.28 0.31 26.58
CA GLU A 273 1.25 1.37 26.59
C GLU A 273 -0.17 0.80 26.50
N LEU A 274 -0.41 -0.14 25.57
CA LEU A 274 -1.74 -0.75 25.41
C LEU A 274 -2.12 -1.66 26.59
N GLU A 275 -1.15 -2.31 27.24
CA GLU A 275 -1.39 -3.14 28.43
C GLU A 275 -1.76 -2.31 29.66
N GLU A 276 -1.29 -1.06 29.76
CA GLU A 276 -1.63 -0.13 30.85
C GLU A 276 -3.07 0.42 30.77
N LEU A 277 -3.66 0.44 29.57
CA LEU A 277 -5.05 0.89 29.34
C LEU A 277 -6.08 -0.13 29.82
N ASP A 278 -7.26 0.35 30.24
CA ASP A 278 -8.40 -0.54 30.46
C ASP A 278 -8.95 -1.12 29.15
N ASP A 279 -9.75 -2.17 29.22
CA ASP A 279 -10.21 -2.88 28.02
C ASP A 279 -11.01 -1.99 27.05
N GLY A 280 -11.77 -1.01 27.57
CA GLY A 280 -12.51 -0.06 26.75
C GLY A 280 -11.60 0.97 26.09
N GLU A 281 -10.67 1.55 26.87
CA GLU A 281 -9.66 2.49 26.36
C GLU A 281 -8.74 1.84 25.32
N ARG A 282 -8.34 0.58 25.54
CA ARG A 282 -7.55 -0.20 24.58
C ARG A 282 -8.32 -0.45 23.29
N GLU A 283 -9.59 -0.83 23.37
CA GLU A 283 -10.44 -1.05 22.20
C GLU A 283 -10.65 0.25 21.41
N GLU A 284 -10.88 1.37 22.09
CA GLU A 284 -10.99 2.69 21.47
C GLU A 284 -9.69 3.11 20.79
N ALA A 285 -8.54 2.98 21.47
CA ALA A 285 -7.23 3.31 20.91
C ALA A 285 -6.89 2.48 19.66
N LEU A 286 -7.19 1.18 19.67
CA LEU A 286 -6.99 0.30 18.50
C LEU A 286 -7.95 0.65 17.36
N ASN A 287 -9.20 1.00 17.66
CA ASN A 287 -10.18 1.41 16.65
C ASN A 287 -9.82 2.76 16.01
N ASP A 288 -9.37 3.73 16.79
CA ASP A 288 -8.92 5.03 16.29
C ASP A 288 -7.66 4.89 15.45
N GLU A 289 -6.69 4.07 15.89
CA GLU A 289 -5.50 3.75 15.11
C GLU A 289 -5.83 3.05 13.79
N ALA A 290 -6.77 2.09 13.80
CA ALA A 290 -7.26 1.45 12.59
C ALA A 290 -7.92 2.44 11.63
N ARG A 291 -8.75 3.35 12.16
CA ARG A 291 -9.42 4.40 11.38
C ARG A 291 -8.40 5.32 10.72
N ILE A 292 -7.40 5.77 11.48
CA ILE A 292 -6.34 6.65 10.97
C ILE A 292 -5.47 5.92 9.95
N MET A 293 -5.09 4.67 10.21
CA MET A 293 -4.29 3.87 9.27
C MET A 293 -5.03 3.64 7.95
N GLU A 294 -6.33 3.34 7.99
CA GLU A 294 -7.16 3.21 6.80
C GLU A 294 -7.24 4.54 6.02
N ARG A 295 -7.31 5.66 6.75
CA ARG A 295 -7.27 6.99 6.12
C ARG A 295 -5.92 7.28 5.49
N LEU A 296 -4.81 6.98 6.16
CA LEU A 296 -3.46 7.13 5.60
C LEU A 296 -3.25 6.24 4.38
N ARG A 297 -3.79 5.01 4.37
CA ARG A 297 -3.81 4.14 3.18
C ARG A 297 -4.59 4.76 2.03
N THR A 298 -5.73 5.38 2.33
CA THR A 298 -6.57 6.09 1.33
C THR A 298 -5.87 7.33 0.77
N MET A 299 -5.20 8.12 1.63
CA MET A 299 -4.39 9.26 1.22
C MET A 299 -3.18 8.83 0.40
N GLY A 300 -2.72 7.60 0.59
CA GLY A 300 -1.53 7.06 -0.03
C GLY A 300 -0.26 7.57 0.67
N PRO A 301 0.91 7.31 0.06
CA PRO A 301 2.17 7.81 0.61
C PRO A 301 2.17 9.34 0.71
N CYS A 302 3.06 9.88 1.54
CA CYS A 302 3.24 11.32 1.67
C CYS A 302 3.61 11.98 0.32
N PRO A 303 3.60 13.32 0.22
CA PRO A 303 3.92 14.01 -1.05
C PRO A 303 5.27 13.64 -1.69
N ALA A 304 6.20 13.12 -0.88
CA ALA A 304 7.50 12.64 -1.34
C ALA A 304 7.54 11.12 -1.62
N GLY A 305 6.40 10.43 -1.62
CA GLY A 305 6.28 9.02 -1.99
C GLY A 305 6.53 8.02 -0.84
N PHE A 306 6.67 8.47 0.40
CA PHE A 306 6.98 7.60 1.54
C PHE A 306 5.74 7.13 2.31
N ALA A 307 5.76 5.88 2.79
CA ALA A 307 4.73 5.32 3.65
C ALA A 307 4.65 6.04 5.01
N TRP A 308 3.52 5.90 5.70
CA TRP A 308 3.27 6.51 7.02
C TRP A 308 3.47 5.50 8.15
N PHE A 309 4.04 5.97 9.26
CA PHE A 309 4.38 5.16 10.43
C PHE A 309 3.94 5.87 11.70
N ARG A 310 3.38 5.13 12.66
CA ARG A 310 2.99 5.70 13.96
C ARG A 310 4.24 6.13 14.73
N GLN A 311 4.21 7.32 15.29
CA GLN A 311 5.26 7.88 16.13
C GLN A 311 4.66 8.84 17.17
N GLY A 312 4.61 8.40 18.43
CA GLY A 312 4.00 9.15 19.53
C GLY A 312 2.54 9.48 19.25
N ASN A 313 2.19 10.75 19.35
CA ASN A 313 0.83 11.29 19.15
C ASN A 313 0.46 11.58 17.68
N GLY A 314 1.06 10.84 16.75
CA GLY A 314 0.79 11.02 15.32
C GLY A 314 1.57 10.05 14.44
N TRP A 315 1.73 10.44 13.18
CA TRP A 315 2.19 9.61 12.08
C TRP A 315 3.27 10.33 11.29
N ARG A 316 4.47 9.77 11.23
CA ARG A 316 5.59 10.29 10.44
C ARG A 316 5.74 9.52 9.14
N CYS A 317 6.03 10.19 8.03
CA CYS A 317 6.37 9.49 6.79
C CYS A 317 7.78 8.84 6.86
N GLY A 318 8.05 7.82 6.05
CA GLY A 318 9.36 7.16 5.93
C GLY A 318 10.50 8.15 5.73
N GLY A 319 10.34 9.10 4.81
CA GLY A 319 11.32 10.18 4.58
C GLY A 319 11.52 11.18 5.73
N GLY A 320 10.82 11.05 6.85
CA GLY A 320 11.01 11.84 8.07
C GLY A 320 10.57 13.31 8.01
N SER A 321 10.26 13.83 6.83
CA SER A 321 9.95 15.24 6.56
C SER A 321 8.50 15.65 6.82
N HIS A 322 7.56 14.70 6.81
CA HIS A 322 6.14 14.95 7.02
C HIS A 322 5.64 14.22 8.27
N PHE A 323 4.81 14.92 9.05
CA PHE A 323 4.18 14.40 10.25
C PHE A 323 2.71 14.84 10.28
N VAL A 324 1.82 13.93 10.68
CA VAL A 324 0.38 14.15 10.80
C VAL A 324 -0.03 13.75 12.21
N TYR A 325 -0.62 14.66 12.98
CA TYR A 325 -1.07 14.36 14.34
C TYR A 325 -2.33 13.49 14.32
N ASP A 326 -2.59 12.73 15.39
CA ASP A 326 -3.79 11.88 15.47
C ASP A 326 -5.09 12.70 15.34
N ASP A 327 -5.09 13.95 15.80
CA ASP A 327 -6.24 14.87 15.74
C ASP A 327 -6.26 15.73 14.46
N ASP A 328 -5.38 15.46 13.48
CA ASP A 328 -5.26 16.30 12.29
C ASP A 328 -6.53 16.21 11.42
N PRO A 329 -7.14 17.35 11.01
CA PRO A 329 -8.35 17.36 10.18
C PRO A 329 -8.21 16.59 8.86
N ILE A 330 -6.99 16.41 8.33
CA ILE A 330 -6.75 15.62 7.12
C ILE A 330 -7.12 14.13 7.31
N LEU A 331 -7.10 13.67 8.56
CA LEU A 331 -7.45 12.32 8.96
C LEU A 331 -8.96 12.12 9.16
N ASN A 332 -9.75 13.20 9.14
CA ASN A 332 -11.19 13.13 9.25
C ASN A 332 -11.85 12.86 7.87
N PHE A 333 -12.97 12.13 7.89
CA PHE A 333 -13.72 11.71 6.71
C PHE A 333 -14.73 12.74 6.20
N ASP A 334 -14.71 13.98 6.72
CA ASP A 334 -15.63 15.05 6.32
C ASP A 334 -15.48 15.49 4.85
#